data_AF-A0A1Q5H306-F1
#
_entry.id   AF-A0A1Q5H306-F1
#
_cell.length_a   1.000
_cell.length_b   1.000
_cell.length_c   1.000
_cell.angle_alpha   90.00
_cell.angle_beta   90.00
_cell.angle_gamma   90.00
#
_symmetry.space_group_name_H-M   'P 1'
#
loop_
_entity.id
_entity.type
_entity.pdbx_description
1 polymer ?
#
loop_
_entity_poly.entity_id
_entity_poly.type
_entity_poly.pdbx_seq_one_letter_code
_entity_poly.pdbx_strand_id
1 'polypeptide(L)'
;MLTDEVGVLTGDLTVHTTWADDTAQVTVQYTGAIDWFTMSGSPVPCCSEEDSRRLHDAAVHSVREGAAATVPRPPLQRPQRPTGTALE
;
A
#
# COMPACT_ATOMS: atom_id res chain seq x y z
N MET A 1 10.50 -6.50 -6.56
CA MET A 1 9.85 -5.95 -5.35
C MET A 1 10.90 -5.65 -4.30
N LEU A 2 11.14 -4.41 -3.88
CA LEU A 2 12.05 -4.15 -2.75
C LEU A 2 11.25 -4.23 -1.44
N THR A 3 11.79 -4.97 -0.48
CA THR A 3 11.37 -4.95 0.92
C THR A 3 12.48 -4.30 1.74
N ASP A 4 12.10 -3.64 2.84
CA ASP A 4 13.05 -2.93 3.70
C ASP A 4 14.04 -3.90 4.37
N GLU A 5 13.59 -5.14 4.62
CA GLU A 5 14.32 -6.17 5.35
C GLU A 5 15.23 -7.02 4.46
N VAL A 6 14.76 -7.40 3.26
CA VAL A 6 15.43 -8.44 2.44
C VAL A 6 15.84 -7.96 1.05
N GLY A 7 15.56 -6.70 0.70
CA GLY A 7 15.88 -6.16 -0.62
C GLY A 7 14.95 -6.73 -1.71
N VAL A 8 15.50 -7.14 -2.85
CA VAL A 8 14.67 -7.49 -4.02
C VAL A 8 14.09 -8.91 -3.91
N LEU A 9 12.77 -9.00 -3.71
CA LEU A 9 11.98 -10.21 -3.90
C LEU A 9 11.44 -10.31 -5.33
N THR A 10 11.47 -11.53 -5.87
CA THR A 10 10.97 -11.91 -7.21
C THR A 10 10.33 -13.29 -7.17
N GLY A 11 9.32 -13.53 -8.02
CA GLY A 11 8.64 -14.83 -8.12
C GLY A 11 7.19 -14.74 -7.64
N ASP A 12 6.68 -15.86 -7.12
CA ASP A 12 5.31 -15.97 -6.63
C ASP A 12 5.22 -15.41 -5.21
N LEU A 13 4.48 -14.31 -5.07
CA LEU A 13 4.39 -13.54 -3.83
C LEU A 13 2.91 -13.34 -3.46
N THR A 14 2.59 -13.58 -2.20
CA THR A 14 1.32 -13.19 -1.59
C THR A 14 1.44 -11.75 -1.09
N VAL A 15 0.51 -10.89 -1.50
CA VAL A 15 0.40 -9.50 -1.01
C VAL A 15 -0.71 -9.43 0.02
N HIS A 16 -0.41 -8.85 1.17
CA HIS A 16 -1.40 -8.57 2.22
C HIS A 16 -1.36 -7.08 2.56
N THR A 17 -2.55 -6.50 2.73
CA THR A 17 -2.69 -5.08 3.04
C THR A 17 -3.59 -4.93 4.25
N THR A 18 -3.04 -4.34 5.30
CA THR A 18 -3.76 -4.05 6.53
C THR A 18 -3.97 -2.54 6.60
N TRP A 19 -5.21 -2.10 6.76
CA TRP A 19 -5.54 -0.69 6.96
C TRP A 19 -5.97 -0.44 8.40
N ALA A 20 -5.29 0.50 9.06
CA ALA A 20 -5.55 0.93 10.44
C ALA A 20 -5.04 2.37 10.62
N ASP A 21 -5.69 3.14 11.49
CA ASP A 21 -5.29 4.52 11.85
C ASP A 21 -4.99 5.41 10.63
N ASP A 22 -5.88 5.41 9.62
CA ASP A 22 -5.73 6.17 8.37
C ASP A 22 -4.42 5.87 7.60
N THR A 23 -3.84 4.70 7.83
CA THR A 23 -2.64 4.22 7.15
C THR A 23 -2.81 2.79 6.67
N ALA A 24 -2.27 2.51 5.50
CA ALA A 24 -2.24 1.17 4.93
C ALA A 24 -0.81 0.63 4.99
N GLN A 25 -0.66 -0.52 5.65
CA GLN A 25 0.57 -1.27 5.70
C GLN A 25 0.51 -2.42 4.70
N VAL A 26 1.46 -2.43 3.76
CA VAL A 26 1.58 -3.49 2.75
C VAL A 26 2.71 -4.43 3.16
N THR A 27 2.36 -5.69 3.40
CA THR A 27 3.31 -6.77 3.64
C THR A 27 3.24 -7.79 2.51
N VAL A 28 4.38 -8.41 2.22
CA VAL A 28 4.51 -9.44 1.19
C VAL A 28 5.14 -10.68 1.78
N GLN A 29 4.74 -11.83 1.28
CA GLN A 29 5.25 -13.12 1.70
C GLN A 29 5.56 -13.94 0.45
N TYR A 30 6.63 -14.72 0.47
CA TYR A 30 6.84 -15.76 -0.53
C TYR A 30 5.75 -16.81 -0.42
N THR A 31 5.14 -17.21 -1.54
CA THR A 31 4.12 -18.26 -1.54
C THR A 31 4.67 -19.52 -0.84
N GLY A 32 4.08 -19.89 0.29
CA GLY A 32 4.50 -21.04 1.11
C GLY A 32 5.50 -20.74 2.23
N ALA A 33 5.97 -19.50 2.38
CA ALA A 33 6.75 -19.07 3.54
C ALA A 33 5.82 -18.74 4.73
N ILE A 34 6.41 -18.60 5.92
CA ILE A 34 5.70 -18.20 7.15
C ILE A 34 5.91 -16.71 7.41
N ASP A 35 7.06 -16.19 7.02
CA ASP A 35 7.46 -14.81 7.25
C ASP A 35 6.75 -13.83 6.31
N TRP A 36 6.44 -12.66 6.86
CA TRP A 36 5.88 -11.51 6.16
C TRP A 36 6.89 -10.38 6.19
N PHE A 37 7.14 -9.78 5.04
CA PHE A 37 8.10 -8.71 4.86
C PHE A 37 7.39 -7.41 4.50
N THR A 38 7.75 -6.32 5.17
CA THR A 38 7.18 -5.02 4.87
C THR A 38 7.72 -4.51 3.53
N MET A 39 6.81 -4.14 2.64
CA MET A 39 7.18 -3.53 1.36
C MET A 39 7.76 -2.14 1.61
N SER A 40 8.89 -1.82 0.98
CA SER A 40 9.56 -0.53 1.15
C SER A 40 8.62 0.62 0.78
N GLY A 41 8.50 1.60 1.68
CA GLY A 41 7.59 2.74 1.54
C GLY A 41 6.26 2.61 2.31
N SER A 42 6.03 1.48 2.99
CA SER A 42 4.96 1.35 4.00
C SER A 42 5.43 1.86 5.37
N PRO A 43 4.52 2.39 6.22
CA PRO A 43 3.08 2.57 5.97
C PRO A 43 2.77 3.76 5.05
N VAL A 44 1.67 3.65 4.29
CA VAL A 44 1.19 4.70 3.39
C VAL A 44 -0.05 5.37 3.97
N PRO A 45 -0.13 6.71 4.04
CA PRO A 45 -1.35 7.41 4.45
C PRO A 45 -2.51 7.15 3.49
N CYS A 46 -3.60 6.60 4.00
CA CYS A 46 -4.83 6.29 3.30
C CYS A 46 -6.03 6.77 4.12
N CYS A 47 -6.68 7.83 3.65
CA CYS A 47 -7.79 8.50 4.35
C CYS A 47 -9.13 7.74 4.27
N SER A 48 -9.18 6.59 3.59
CA SER A 48 -10.39 5.80 3.39
C SER A 48 -10.06 4.33 3.08
N GLU A 49 -11.00 3.44 3.40
CA GLU A 49 -10.89 2.01 3.05
C GLU A 49 -10.76 1.81 1.52
N GLU A 50 -11.47 2.61 0.73
CA GLU A 50 -11.38 2.58 -0.73
C GLU A 50 -9.98 2.91 -1.25
N ASP A 51 -9.29 3.88 -0.65
CA ASP A 51 -7.90 4.21 -0.99
C ASP A 51 -6.96 3.06 -0.64
N SER A 52 -7.21 2.36 0.48
CA SER A 52 -6.46 1.16 0.83
C SER A 52 -6.68 0.03 -0.18
N ARG A 53 -7.91 -0.19 -0.65
CA ARG A 53 -8.20 -1.19 -1.68
C ARG A 53 -7.52 -0.85 -3.01
N ARG A 54 -7.56 0.41 -3.44
CA ARG A 54 -6.84 0.87 -4.64
C ARG A 54 -5.33 0.69 -4.51
N LEU A 55 -4.79 0.98 -3.32
CA LEU A 55 -3.38 0.73 -3.02
C LEU A 55 -3.04 -0.77 -3.13
N HIS A 56 -3.89 -1.64 -2.59
CA HIS A 56 -3.72 -3.08 -2.67
C HIS A 56 -3.69 -3.57 -4.13
N ASP A 57 -4.67 -3.18 -4.95
CA ASP A 57 -4.73 -3.53 -6.37
C ASP A 57 -3.48 -3.04 -7.12
N ALA A 58 -3.05 -1.80 -6.88
CA ALA A 58 -1.84 -1.24 -7.49
C ALA A 58 -0.58 -2.01 -7.06
N ALA A 59 -0.49 -2.42 -5.79
CA ALA A 59 0.61 -3.23 -5.30
C ALA A 59 0.64 -4.60 -5.99
N VAL A 60 -0.49 -5.32 -6.01
CA VAL A 60 -0.62 -6.63 -6.68
C VAL A 60 -0.27 -6.52 -8.16
N HIS A 61 -0.80 -5.51 -8.87
CA HIS A 61 -0.51 -5.30 -10.28
C HIS A 61 0.99 -5.07 -10.50
N SER A 62 1.63 -4.24 -9.67
CA SER A 62 3.04 -3.94 -9.83
C SER A 62 3.96 -5.11 -9.46
N VAL A 63 3.52 -6.01 -8.57
CA VAL A 63 4.18 -7.31 -8.34
C VAL A 63 4.08 -8.18 -9.59
N ARG A 64 2.89 -8.30 -10.17
CA ARG A 64 2.65 -9.11 -11.38
C ARG A 64 3.48 -8.65 -12.58
N GLU A 65 3.58 -7.34 -12.78
CA GLU A 65 4.39 -6.74 -13.85
C GLU A 65 5.90 -6.85 -13.58
N GLY A 66 6.31 -7.29 -12.38
CA GLY A 66 7.71 -7.28 -11.94
C GLY A 66 8.30 -5.87 -11.80
N ALA A 67 7.46 -4.83 -11.86
CA ALA A 67 7.86 -3.44 -12.04
C ALA A 67 7.98 -2.66 -10.72
N ALA A 68 7.28 -3.07 -9.64
CA ALA A 68 7.39 -2.33 -8.37
C ALA A 68 8.68 -2.68 -7.62
N ALA A 69 9.51 -1.66 -7.40
CA ALA A 69 10.54 -1.65 -6.36
C ALA A 69 10.03 -1.03 -5.04
N THR A 70 8.86 -0.40 -4.98
CA THR A 70 8.38 0.33 -3.78
C THR A 70 6.86 0.43 -3.83
N VAL A 71 6.23 0.60 -2.66
CA VAL A 71 4.76 0.76 -2.53
C VAL A 71 4.27 1.87 -3.47
N PRO A 72 3.34 1.58 -4.41
CA PRO A 72 2.78 2.60 -5.27
C PRO A 72 1.95 3.57 -4.43
N ARG A 73 2.41 4.81 -4.26
CA ARG A 73 1.66 5.82 -3.51
C ARG A 73 0.45 6.27 -4.33
N PRO A 74 -0.80 6.06 -3.88
CA PRO A 74 -1.93 6.78 -4.45
C PRO A 74 -1.70 8.28 -4.25
N PRO A 75 -2.20 9.15 -5.15
CA PRO A 75 -2.15 10.58 -4.92
C PRO A 75 -2.85 10.87 -3.59
N LEU A 76 -2.13 11.48 -2.66
CA LEU A 76 -2.67 11.96 -1.38
C LEU A 76 -3.92 12.80 -1.70
N GLN A 77 -5.11 12.23 -1.50
CA GLN A 77 -6.31 13.04 -1.48
C GLN A 77 -6.19 13.92 -0.24
N ARG A 78 -5.85 15.20 -0.46
CA ARG A 78 -5.89 16.20 0.60
C ARG A 78 -7.28 16.11 1.25
N PRO A 79 -7.39 16.07 2.59
CA PRO A 79 -8.69 16.18 3.23
C PRO A 79 -9.35 17.44 2.68
N GLN A 80 -10.46 17.25 1.98
CA GLN A 80 -11.24 18.33 1.41
C GLN A 80 -11.79 19.08 2.60
N ARG A 81 -11.15 20.20 2.96
CA ARG A 81 -11.63 21.11 3.98
C ARG A 81 -13.09 21.41 3.61
N PRO A 82 -14.08 21.14 4.47
CA PRO A 82 -15.46 21.48 4.13
C PRO A 82 -15.49 22.98 3.83
N THR A 83 -15.76 23.28 2.55
CA THR A 83 -16.03 24.64 2.08
C THR A 83 -17.17 25.18 2.93
N GLY A 84 -16.91 26.29 3.62
CA GLY A 84 -17.81 26.84 4.61
C GLY A 84 -19.19 27.17 4.07
N THR A 85 -20.17 27.08 4.96
CA THR A 85 -21.44 27.80 4.83
C THR A 85 -21.40 28.91 5.88
N ALA A 86 -21.07 30.12 5.44
CA ALA A 86 -21.60 31.32 6.06
C ALA A 86 -23.06 31.50 5.59
N LEU A 87 -23.84 32.31 6.33
CA LEU A 87 -25.27 32.70 6.19
C LEU A 87 -26.17 31.93 7.18
N GLU A 88 -26.91 32.53 8.10
CA GLU A 88 -27.09 33.89 8.65
C GLU A 88 -27.64 33.72 10.08
#